data_AF-A0A268TW62-F1
#
_entry.id   AF-A0A268TW62-F1
#
_cell.length_a   1.000
_cell.length_b   1.000
_cell.length_c   1.000
_cell.angle_alpha   90.00
_cell.angle_beta   90.00
_cell.angle_gamma   90.00
#
_symmetry.space_group_name_H-M   'P 1'
#
loop_
_entity.id
_entity.type
_entity.pdbx_description
1 polymer ?
#
loop_
_entity_poly.entity_id
_entity_poly.type
_entity_poly.pdbx_seq_one_letter_code
_entity_poly.pdbx_strand_id
1 'polypeptide(L)'
;MKKILSCGFVLGSVLGGVLLAGPICDFKAKDLQNQIDHANKNGQKHRVSELSHALKEVQDHCDDQKMLAKSKEKISQTEHKISEVKDKITALKAKGKTDKVREQEMKLKMLQTELEFYRKDYQEKQDLSSGNKVSPKP
;
A
#
# COMPACT_ATOMS: atom_id res chain seq x y z
N MET A 1 27.93 26.96 -57.08
CA MET A 1 28.72 26.68 -55.86
C MET A 1 28.25 27.61 -54.75
N LYS A 2 27.47 27.12 -53.79
CA LYS A 2 26.87 27.92 -52.71
C LYS A 2 27.41 27.44 -51.37
N LYS A 3 28.06 28.36 -50.66
CA LYS A 3 28.48 28.27 -49.25
C LYS A 3 27.25 28.48 -48.35
N ILE A 4 27.28 27.96 -47.11
CA ILE A 4 26.60 28.35 -45.84
C ILE A 4 26.77 27.11 -44.94
N LEU A 5 27.74 27.02 -44.02
CA LEU A 5 27.82 27.64 -42.68
C LEU A 5 26.51 27.58 -41.89
N SER A 6 26.35 26.60 -40.99
CA SER A 6 25.50 26.77 -39.81
C SER A 6 25.85 25.79 -38.69
N CYS A 7 26.35 26.34 -37.58
CA CYS A 7 26.31 25.75 -36.26
C CYS A 7 24.86 25.66 -35.77
N GLY A 8 24.47 24.52 -35.18
CA GLY A 8 23.21 24.46 -34.46
C GLY A 8 22.76 23.05 -34.13
N PHE A 9 23.48 22.36 -33.22
CA PHE A 9 22.90 21.21 -32.53
C PHE A 9 22.25 21.72 -31.24
N VAL A 10 21.03 22.23 -31.37
CA VAL A 10 20.12 22.41 -30.24
C VAL A 10 19.31 21.12 -30.16
N LEU A 11 19.42 20.37 -29.07
CA LEU A 11 18.41 19.44 -28.55
C LEU A 11 18.90 18.84 -27.22
N GLY A 12 18.87 19.66 -26.18
CA GLY A 12 18.94 19.19 -24.79
C GLY A 12 17.54 19.27 -24.18
N SER A 13 16.60 18.43 -24.62
CA SER A 13 15.33 18.26 -23.92
C SER A 13 15.63 17.58 -22.59
N VAL A 14 15.57 18.34 -21.50
CA VAL A 14 15.45 17.80 -20.15
C VAL A 14 14.06 17.14 -20.08
N LEU A 15 14.00 15.84 -20.35
CA LEU A 15 12.88 15.00 -19.93
C LEU A 15 12.95 14.90 -18.41
N GLY A 16 12.42 15.93 -17.74
CA GLY A 16 11.96 15.79 -16.37
C GLY A 16 10.82 14.79 -16.42
N GLY A 17 11.13 13.53 -16.11
CA GLY A 17 10.12 12.49 -16.00
C GLY A 17 9.10 12.92 -14.97
N VAL A 18 7.92 13.31 -15.43
CA VAL A 18 6.75 13.39 -14.56
C VAL A 18 6.52 11.96 -14.09
N LEU A 19 6.93 11.67 -12.86
CA LEU A 19 6.45 10.50 -12.14
C LEU A 19 4.95 10.73 -11.96
N LEU A 20 4.16 10.32 -12.95
CA LEU A 20 2.72 10.25 -12.79
C LEU A 20 2.49 9.19 -11.70
N ALA A 21 2.17 9.67 -10.51
CA ALA A 21 1.65 8.86 -9.44
C ALA A 21 0.51 8.00 -10.01
N GLY A 22 0.55 6.69 -9.75
CA GLY A 22 -0.48 5.79 -10.29
C GLY A 22 -1.80 5.92 -9.53
N PRO A 23 -2.86 5.22 -9.99
CA PRO A 23 -4.20 5.30 -9.39
C PRO A 23 -4.26 5.05 -7.88
N ILE A 24 -3.36 4.22 -7.33
CA ILE A 24 -3.32 3.93 -5.88
C ILE A 24 -2.77 5.13 -5.11
N CYS A 25 -1.69 5.72 -5.60
CA CYS A 25 -1.10 6.93 -5.02
C CYS A 25 -2.05 8.13 -5.12
N ASP A 26 -2.73 8.29 -6.26
CA ASP A 26 -3.74 9.35 -6.46
C ASP A 26 -4.92 9.21 -5.49
N PHE A 27 -5.43 7.99 -5.33
CA PHE A 27 -6.48 7.71 -4.36
C PHE A 27 -6.04 8.09 -2.94
N LYS A 28 -4.82 7.70 -2.55
CA LYS A 28 -4.26 8.01 -1.23
C LYS A 28 -4.05 9.52 -1.03
N ALA A 29 -3.57 10.24 -2.04
CA ALA A 29 -3.41 11.69 -1.99
C ALA A 29 -4.76 12.39 -1.81
N LYS A 30 -5.79 11.95 -2.55
CA LYS A 30 -7.15 12.48 -2.44
C LYS A 30 -7.77 12.21 -1.06
N ASP A 31 -7.58 11.02 -0.52
CA ASP A 31 -8.04 10.69 0.84
C ASP A 31 -7.39 11.60 1.89
N LEU A 32 -6.08 11.81 1.80
CA LEU A 32 -5.36 12.73 2.69
C LEU A 32 -5.87 14.17 2.54
N GLN A 33 -6.14 14.64 1.32
CA GLN A 33 -6.73 15.97 1.10
C GLN A 33 -8.11 16.11 1.75
N ASN A 34 -8.98 15.09 1.63
CA ASN A 34 -10.28 15.09 2.30
C ASN A 34 -10.13 15.16 3.83
N GLN A 35 -9.17 14.42 4.39
CA GLN A 35 -8.87 14.47 5.82
C GLN A 35 -8.34 15.85 6.25
N ILE A 36 -7.49 16.49 5.44
CA ILE A 36 -7.00 17.85 5.67
C ILE A 36 -8.18 18.83 5.71
N ASP A 37 -9.08 18.76 4.73
CA ASP A 37 -10.23 19.64 4.65
C ASP A 37 -11.14 19.48 5.87
N HIS A 38 -11.36 18.24 6.31
CA HIS A 38 -12.13 17.96 7.53
C HIS A 38 -11.42 18.48 8.80
N ALA A 39 -10.12 18.23 8.95
CA ALA A 39 -9.34 18.71 10.10
C ALA A 39 -9.29 20.25 10.15
N ASN A 40 -9.19 20.90 8.99
CA ASN A 40 -9.17 22.35 8.87
C ASN A 40 -10.51 22.97 9.28
N LYS A 41 -11.64 22.42 8.81
CA LYS A 41 -13.00 22.84 9.22
C LYS A 41 -13.22 22.75 10.74
N ASN A 42 -12.61 21.77 11.38
CA ASN A 42 -12.72 21.54 12.82
C ASN A 42 -11.65 22.29 13.65
N GLY A 43 -10.84 23.16 13.03
CA GLY A 43 -9.80 23.94 13.72
C GLY A 43 -8.63 23.12 14.25
N GLN A 44 -8.44 21.87 13.78
CA GLN A 44 -7.42 20.95 14.26
C GLN A 44 -6.05 21.22 13.60
N LYS A 45 -5.44 22.36 13.92
CA LYS A 45 -4.20 22.84 13.27
C LYS A 45 -3.05 21.83 13.30
N HIS A 46 -2.86 21.13 14.42
CA HIS A 46 -1.82 20.11 14.53
C HIS A 46 -2.07 18.94 13.56
N ARG A 47 -3.31 18.45 13.50
CA ARG A 47 -3.72 17.37 12.61
C ARG A 47 -3.57 17.76 11.14
N VAL A 48 -3.92 18.99 10.78
CA VAL A 48 -3.69 19.54 9.44
C VAL A 48 -2.20 19.49 9.08
N SER A 49 -1.31 19.92 9.98
CA SER A 49 0.14 19.90 9.71
C SER A 49 0.65 18.48 9.46
N GLU A 50 0.23 17.50 10.26
CA GLU A 50 0.65 16.11 10.10
C GLU A 50 0.15 15.52 8.77
N LEU A 51 -1.12 15.77 8.45
CA LEU A 51 -1.74 15.29 7.21
C LEU A 51 -1.13 15.94 5.97
N SER A 52 -0.82 17.24 6.02
CA SER A 52 -0.14 17.92 4.92
C SER A 52 1.27 17.38 4.70
N HIS A 53 1.99 17.04 5.77
CA HIS A 53 3.28 16.36 5.63
C HIS A 53 3.11 14.97 5.00
N ALA A 54 2.15 14.18 5.46
CA ALA A 54 1.86 12.87 4.87
C ALA A 54 1.44 12.96 3.40
N LEU A 55 0.68 13.99 3.01
CA LEU A 55 0.30 14.25 1.62
C LEU A 55 1.54 14.54 0.77
N LYS A 56 2.46 15.36 1.27
CA LYS A 56 3.72 15.65 0.59
C LYS A 56 4.56 14.39 0.41
N GLU A 57 4.69 13.56 1.44
CA GLU A 57 5.40 12.27 1.34
C GLU A 57 4.78 11.35 0.28
N VAL A 58 3.45 11.36 0.15
CA VAL A 58 2.76 10.61 -0.92
C VAL A 58 3.06 11.20 -2.29
N GLN A 59 3.03 12.51 -2.45
CA GLN A 59 3.32 13.18 -3.72
C GLN A 59 4.78 12.97 -4.17
N ASP A 60 5.72 12.98 -3.22
CA ASP A 60 7.15 12.93 -3.51
C ASP A 60 7.66 11.49 -3.69
N HIS A 61 7.06 10.51 -3.01
CA HIS A 61 7.67 9.17 -2.85
C HIS A 61 6.75 7.98 -3.10
N CYS A 62 5.47 8.20 -3.40
CA CYS A 62 4.54 7.08 -3.61
C CYS A 62 4.80 6.35 -4.93
N ASP A 63 4.65 5.03 -4.90
CA ASP A 63 4.87 4.11 -6.01
C ASP A 63 3.86 2.96 -5.93
N ASP A 64 2.94 2.91 -6.88
CA ASP A 64 1.87 1.92 -6.97
C ASP A 64 2.40 0.48 -6.98
N GLN A 65 3.49 0.23 -7.71
CA GLN A 65 4.07 -1.10 -7.82
C GLN A 65 4.64 -1.55 -6.48
N LYS A 66 5.35 -0.66 -5.78
CA LYS A 66 5.85 -0.94 -4.42
C LYS A 66 4.71 -1.17 -3.44
N MET A 67 3.61 -0.44 -3.56
CA MET A 67 2.43 -0.59 -2.69
C MET A 67 1.76 -1.96 -2.88
N LEU A 68 1.58 -2.41 -4.13
CA LEU A 68 1.05 -3.75 -4.44
C LEU A 68 2.02 -4.85 -3.99
N ALA A 69 3.32 -4.69 -4.25
CA ALA A 69 4.34 -5.64 -3.84
C ALA A 69 4.35 -5.84 -2.31
N LYS A 70 4.27 -4.74 -1.55
CA LYS A 70 4.19 -4.78 -0.08
C LYS A 70 2.94 -5.51 0.42
N SER A 71 1.78 -5.32 -0.22
CA SER A 71 0.57 -6.06 0.14
C SER A 71 0.70 -7.56 -0.18
N LYS A 72 1.27 -7.94 -1.34
CA LYS A 72 1.57 -9.35 -1.66
C LYS A 72 2.54 -9.98 -0.66
N GLU A 73 3.58 -9.25 -0.28
CA GLU A 73 4.55 -9.70 0.71
C GLU A 73 3.87 -10.01 2.04
N LYS A 74 2.99 -9.14 2.53
CA LYS A 74 2.21 -9.37 3.75
C LYS A 74 1.32 -10.62 3.66
N ILE A 75 0.67 -10.84 2.51
CA ILE A 75 -0.12 -12.06 2.27
C ILE A 75 0.77 -13.28 2.40
N SER A 76 1.90 -13.32 1.67
CA SER A 76 2.83 -14.45 1.67
C SER A 76 3.40 -14.72 3.07
N GLN A 77 3.81 -13.69 3.80
CA GLN A 77 4.32 -13.81 5.17
C GLN A 77 3.25 -14.37 6.12
N THR A 78 1.99 -13.93 5.99
CA THR A 78 0.90 -14.43 6.84
C THR A 78 0.52 -15.87 6.48
N GLU A 79 0.52 -16.25 5.20
CA GLU A 79 0.33 -17.62 4.75
C GLU A 79 1.41 -18.56 5.32
N HIS A 80 2.68 -18.12 5.29
CA HIS A 80 3.79 -18.85 5.89
C HIS A 80 3.58 -19.06 7.40
N LYS A 81 3.27 -17.99 8.14
CA LYS A 81 2.97 -18.06 9.58
C LYS A 81 1.79 -19.00 9.89
N ILE A 82 0.77 -19.03 9.04
CA ILE A 82 -0.36 -19.96 9.18
C ILE A 82 0.13 -21.41 9.06
N SER A 83 1.00 -21.69 8.09
CA SER A 83 1.61 -23.02 7.93
C SER A 83 2.39 -23.43 9.17
N GLU A 84 3.29 -22.55 9.66
CA GLU A 84 4.08 -22.82 10.88
C GLU A 84 3.20 -23.09 12.11
N VAL A 85 2.12 -22.32 12.28
CA VAL A 85 1.18 -22.50 13.40
C VAL A 85 0.41 -23.82 13.27
N LYS A 86 0.02 -24.24 12.06
CA LYS A 86 -0.62 -25.54 11.82
C LYS A 86 0.32 -26.70 12.18
N ASP A 87 1.58 -26.64 11.75
CA ASP A 87 2.57 -27.66 12.08
C ASP A 87 2.81 -27.74 13.59
N LYS A 88 2.88 -26.58 14.24
CA LYS A 88 3.01 -26.49 15.70
C LYS A 88 1.79 -27.08 16.43
N ILE A 89 0.57 -26.84 15.93
CA ILE A 89 -0.64 -27.48 16.47
C ILE A 89 -0.54 -29.00 16.38
N THR A 90 -0.15 -29.55 15.23
CA THR A 90 0.03 -31.00 15.03
C THR A 90 1.05 -31.57 16.01
N ALA A 91 2.21 -30.94 16.15
CA ALA A 91 3.25 -31.37 17.08
C ALA A 91 2.82 -31.29 18.56
N LEU A 92 2.01 -30.29 18.95
CA LEU A 92 1.49 -30.16 20.31
C LEU A 92 0.38 -31.17 20.60
N LYS A 93 -0.47 -31.50 19.60
CA LYS A 93 -1.48 -32.57 19.70
C LYS A 93 -0.82 -33.92 19.94
N ALA A 94 0.23 -34.26 19.19
CA ALA A 94 1.01 -35.49 19.40
C ALA A 94 1.65 -35.58 20.79
N LYS A 95 1.94 -34.43 21.43
CA LYS A 95 2.53 -34.34 22.77
C LYS A 95 1.49 -34.21 23.89
N GLY A 96 0.18 -34.28 23.59
CA GLY A 96 -0.90 -34.13 24.57
C GLY A 96 -0.98 -32.76 25.25
N LYS A 97 -0.39 -31.71 24.67
CA LYS A 97 -0.30 -30.37 25.28
C LYS A 97 -1.54 -29.53 25.00
N THR A 98 -2.69 -29.95 25.53
CA THR A 98 -4.03 -29.40 25.23
C THR A 98 -4.15 -27.88 25.39
N ASP A 99 -3.63 -27.29 26.48
CA ASP A 99 -3.71 -25.84 26.67
C ASP A 99 -2.88 -25.06 25.64
N LYS A 100 -1.70 -25.57 25.27
CA LYS A 100 -0.87 -24.97 24.23
C LYS A 100 -1.50 -25.12 22.84
N VAL A 101 -2.23 -26.21 22.59
CA VAL A 101 -3.02 -26.39 21.37
C VAL A 101 -4.09 -25.31 21.26
N ARG A 102 -4.87 -25.09 22.33
CA ARG A 102 -5.91 -24.06 22.37
C ARG A 102 -5.35 -22.66 22.08
N GLU A 103 -4.20 -22.33 22.67
CA GLU A 103 -3.50 -21.06 22.41
C GLU A 103 -3.12 -20.90 20.93
N GLN A 104 -2.56 -21.95 20.31
CA GLN A 104 -2.19 -21.88 18.89
C GLN A 104 -3.41 -21.89 17.96
N GLU A 105 -4.51 -22.55 18.32
CA GLU A 105 -5.76 -22.49 17.55
C GLU A 105 -6.38 -21.08 17.56
N MET A 106 -6.30 -20.36 18.70
CA MET A 106 -6.67 -18.94 18.75
C MET A 106 -5.76 -18.08 17.86
N LYS A 107 -4.44 -18.32 17.90
CA LYS A 107 -3.48 -17.64 17.03
C LYS A 107 -3.75 -17.92 15.54
N LEU A 108 -4.08 -19.15 15.19
CA LEU A 108 -4.44 -19.54 13.82
C LEU A 108 -5.65 -18.74 13.33
N LYS A 109 -6.70 -18.61 14.16
CA LYS A 109 -7.88 -17.82 13.82
C LYS A 109 -7.55 -16.34 13.60
N MET A 110 -6.72 -15.75 14.46
CA MET A 110 -6.27 -14.36 14.30
C MET A 110 -5.50 -14.17 12.98
N LEU A 111 -4.58 -15.07 12.66
CA LEU A 111 -3.81 -15.02 11.41
C LEU A 111 -4.70 -15.21 10.18
N GLN A 112 -5.74 -16.05 10.25
CA GLN A 112 -6.71 -16.20 9.16
C GLN A 112 -7.51 -14.92 8.94
N THR A 113 -7.96 -14.24 10.01
CA THR A 113 -8.61 -12.94 9.90
C THR A 113 -7.66 -11.89 9.32
N GLU A 114 -6.40 -11.87 9.76
CA GLU A 114 -5.38 -10.96 9.24
C GLU A 114 -5.06 -11.23 7.75
N LEU A 115 -5.01 -12.50 7.35
CA LEU A 115 -4.82 -12.88 5.95
C LEU A 115 -5.96 -12.38 5.06
N GLU A 116 -7.21 -12.57 5.50
CA GLU A 116 -8.38 -12.07 4.76
C GLU A 116 -8.40 -10.53 4.68
N PHE A 117 -7.96 -9.85 5.74
CA PHE A 117 -7.78 -8.39 5.70
C PHE A 117 -6.75 -7.98 4.63
N TYR A 118 -5.56 -8.60 4.60
CA TYR A 118 -4.54 -8.26 3.61
C TYR A 118 -4.93 -8.64 2.19
N ARG A 119 -5.67 -9.73 1.99
CA ARG A 119 -6.22 -10.11 0.68
C ARG A 119 -7.21 -9.07 0.17
N LYS A 120 -8.11 -8.58 1.03
CA LYS A 120 -9.06 -7.51 0.67
C LYS A 120 -8.35 -6.20 0.34
N ASP A 121 -7.39 -5.79 1.18
CA ASP A 121 -6.56 -4.60 0.92
C ASP A 121 -5.79 -4.71 -0.40
N TYR A 122 -5.22 -5.88 -0.71
CA TYR A 122 -4.54 -6.12 -1.97
C TYR A 122 -5.52 -6.05 -3.15
N GLN A 123 -6.71 -6.65 -3.03
CA GLN A 123 -7.73 -6.63 -4.06
C GLN A 123 -8.21 -5.21 -4.35
N GLU A 124 -8.49 -4.42 -3.32
CA GLU A 124 -8.91 -3.02 -3.45
C GLU A 124 -7.87 -2.19 -4.22
N LYS A 125 -6.58 -2.37 -3.88
CA LYS A 125 -5.47 -1.73 -4.60
C LYS A 125 -5.37 -2.20 -6.05
N GLN A 126 -5.62 -3.48 -6.31
CA GLN A 126 -5.64 -4.03 -7.66
C GLN A 126 -6.81 -3.46 -8.48
N ASP A 127 -7.96 -3.27 -7.85
CA ASP A 127 -9.15 -2.69 -8.48
C ASP A 127 -8.93 -1.22 -8.82
N LEU A 128 -8.30 -0.44 -7.92
CA LEU A 128 -7.83 0.93 -8.19
C LEU A 128 -6.92 0.98 -9.41
N SER A 129 -5.94 0.08 -9.48
CA SER A 129 -5.00 0.00 -10.60
C SER A 129 -5.66 -0.41 -11.93
N SER A 130 -6.81 -1.10 -11.88
CA SER A 130 -7.51 -1.62 -13.06
C SER A 130 -8.64 -0.69 -13.55
N GLY A 131 -8.87 0.45 -12.88
CA GLY A 131 -9.94 1.39 -13.21
C GLY A 131 -11.35 0.87 -12.88
N ASN A 132 -11.47 -0.17 -12.05
CA ASN A 132 -12.76 -0.70 -11.60
C ASN A 132 -13.35 0.20 -10.50
N LYS A 133 -14.69 0.24 -10.37
CA LYS A 133 -15.35 1.05 -9.32
C LYS A 133 -14.88 0.60 -7.94
N VAL A 134 -14.17 1.47 -7.25
CA VAL A 134 -13.84 1.30 -5.84
C VAL A 134 -14.89 2.00 -4.99
N SER A 135 -15.56 1.24 -4.14
CA SER A 135 -16.52 1.78 -3.19
C SER A 135 -15.78 2.62 -2.14
N PRO A 136 -16.18 3.88 -1.91
CA PRO A 136 -15.55 4.69 -0.88
C PRO A 136 -15.73 4.03 0.49
N LYS A 137 -14.66 4.04 1.29
CA LYS A 137 -14.70 3.60 2.68
C LYS A 137 -15.65 4.53 3.46
N PRO A 138 -16.59 3.99 4.28
CA PRO A 138 -17.48 4.80 5.12
C PRO A 138 -16.72 5.60 6.18
#